data_AF-A0AAW6XKY3-F1
#
_entry.id   AF-A0AAW6XKY3-F1
#
_cell.length_a   1.000
_cell.length_b   1.000
_cell.length_c   1.000
_cell.angle_alpha   90.00
_cell.angle_beta   90.00
_cell.angle_gamma   90.00
#
_symmetry.space_group_name_H-M   'P 1'
#
loop_
_entity.id
_entity.type
_entity.pdbx_description
1 polymer ?
#
loop_
_entity_poly.entity_id
_entity_poly.type
_entity_poly.pdbx_seq_one_letter_code
_entity_poly.pdbx_strand_id
1 'polypeptide(L)'
;KSDYAIRLGGDEFCIILVDSTPQIAAQLPERIEKRLQHIAPQKEIGFSSGIYAMKENDTLHDAYKASDERLYVNKQNKNSRS
;
A
#
# COMPACT_ATOMS: atom_id res chain seq x y z
N LYS A 1 -4.58 -16.98 -10.82
CA LYS A 1 -3.37 -16.22 -10.38
C LYS A 1 -3.64 -15.70 -8.98
N SER A 2 -2.60 -15.56 -8.16
CA SER A 2 -2.72 -15.20 -6.75
C SER A 2 -1.96 -13.91 -6.48
N ASP A 3 -2.48 -13.09 -5.57
CA ASP A 3 -1.80 -11.89 -5.07
C ASP A 3 -0.60 -12.27 -4.20
N TYR A 4 0.42 -11.41 -4.16
CA TYR A 4 1.61 -11.61 -3.33
C TYR A 4 1.68 -10.58 -2.22
N ALA A 5 1.88 -11.02 -0.99
CA ALA A 5 2.20 -10.17 0.15
C ALA A 5 3.65 -10.45 0.59
N ILE A 6 4.48 -9.42 0.62
CA ILE A 6 5.92 -9.50 0.84
C ILE A 6 6.27 -8.59 2.02
N ARG A 7 7.02 -9.11 3.00
CA ARG A 7 7.66 -8.28 4.04
C ARG A 7 9.04 -7.88 3.53
N LEU A 8 9.26 -6.58 3.34
CA LEU A 8 10.52 -6.05 2.81
C LEU A 8 11.59 -5.95 3.91
N GLY A 9 11.16 -5.64 5.13
CA GLY A 9 12.03 -5.45 6.30
C GLY A 9 11.32 -4.60 7.35
N GLY A 10 11.78 -4.62 8.61
CA GLY A 10 11.18 -3.79 9.66
C GLY A 10 9.66 -3.93 9.75
N ASP A 11 8.96 -2.81 9.58
CA ASP A 11 7.51 -2.62 9.48
C ASP A 11 6.99 -2.38 8.04
N GLU A 12 7.83 -2.59 7.03
CA GLU A 12 7.53 -2.35 5.62
C GLU A 12 7.00 -3.59 4.90
N PHE A 13 5.88 -3.42 4.20
CA PHE A 13 5.19 -4.46 3.45
C PHE A 13 4.88 -4.00 2.03
N CYS A 14 5.04 -4.91 1.07
CA CYS A 14 4.67 -4.73 -0.33
C CYS A 14 3.59 -5.74 -0.72
N ILE A 15 2.57 -5.30 -1.44
CA ILE A 15 1.50 -6.16 -1.96
C ILE A 15 1.46 -6.01 -3.47
N ILE A 16 1.60 -7.12 -4.19
CA ILE A 16 1.48 -7.17 -5.65
C ILE A 16 0.12 -7.80 -5.98
N LEU A 17 -0.76 -6.99 -6.57
CA LEU A 17 -2.08 -7.42 -7.00
C LEU A 17 -2.03 -7.84 -8.47
N VAL A 18 -2.41 -9.08 -8.77
CA VAL A 18 -2.34 -9.61 -10.13
C VAL A 18 -3.73 -9.56 -10.77
N ASP A 19 -3.82 -9.08 -12.01
CA ASP A 19 -5.08 -8.94 -12.75
C ASP A 19 -6.13 -8.09 -12.00
N SER A 20 -5.68 -7.10 -11.24
CA SER A 20 -6.52 -6.21 -10.42
C SER A 20 -6.70 -4.84 -11.06
N THR A 21 -7.81 -4.17 -10.75
CA THR A 21 -8.09 -2.83 -11.25
C THR A 21 -7.55 -1.76 -10.28
N PRO A 22 -7.16 -0.58 -10.78
CA PRO A 22 -6.72 0.53 -9.92
C PRO A 22 -7.75 0.89 -8.83
N GLN A 23 -9.04 0.74 -9.13
CA GLN A 23 -10.13 1.00 -8.19
C GLN A 23 -10.13 0.02 -7.02
N ILE A 24 -9.92 -1.28 -7.29
CA ILE A 24 -9.82 -2.31 -6.25
C ILE A 24 -8.56 -2.08 -5.41
N ALA A 25 -7.44 -1.75 -6.06
CA ALA A 25 -6.20 -1.43 -5.37
C ALA A 25 -6.36 -0.22 -4.43
N ALA A 26 -7.04 0.83 -4.87
CA ALA A 26 -7.30 2.04 -4.07
C ALA A 26 -8.13 1.78 -2.81
N GLN A 27 -8.97 0.75 -2.80
CA GLN A 27 -9.77 0.36 -1.62
C GLN A 27 -9.00 -0.53 -0.64
N LEU A 28 -7.85 -1.08 -1.04
CA LEU A 28 -7.11 -2.03 -0.23
C LEU A 28 -6.62 -1.43 1.11
N PRO A 29 -6.07 -0.20 1.18
CA PRO A 29 -5.66 0.40 2.44
C PRO A 29 -6.82 0.50 3.45
N GLU A 30 -7.97 1.00 3.01
CA GLU A 30 -9.16 1.12 3.88
C GLU A 30 -9.63 -0.25 4.39
N ARG A 31 -9.57 -1.28 3.53
CA ARG A 31 -9.90 -2.65 3.93
C ARG A 31 -8.92 -3.20 4.97
N ILE A 32 -7.62 -2.89 4.84
CA ILE A 32 -6.59 -3.28 5.81
C ILE A 32 -6.83 -2.57 7.14
N GLU A 33 -7.09 -1.26 7.13
CA GLU A 33 -7.41 -0.49 8.35
C GLU A 33 -8.61 -1.09 9.09
N LYS A 34 -9.72 -1.36 8.39
CA LYS A 34 -10.92 -1.99 8.99
C LYS A 34 -10.63 -3.37 9.57
N ARG A 35 -9.77 -4.16 8.91
CA ARG A 35 -9.37 -5.48 9.41
C ARG A 35 -8.47 -5.37 10.64
N LEU A 36 -7.55 -4.40 10.68
CA LEU A 36 -6.69 -4.16 11.84
C LEU A 36 -7.50 -3.74 13.06
N GLN A 37 -8.52 -2.90 12.90
CA GLN A 37 -9.45 -2.54 13.98
C GLN A 37 -10.17 -3.75 14.58
N HIS A 38 -10.43 -4.79 13.78
CA HIS A 38 -11.06 -6.01 14.28
C HIS A 38 -10.06 -6.96 14.97
N ILE A 39 -8.84 -7.07 14.45
CA ILE A 39 -7.81 -7.99 14.96
C ILE A 39 -7.12 -7.42 16.21
N ALA A 40 -6.94 -6.10 16.26
CA ALA A 40 -6.26 -5.40 17.34
C ALA A 40 -7.05 -4.14 17.76
N PRO A 41 -8.28 -4.30 18.28
CA PRO A 41 -9.19 -3.18 18.59
C PRO A 41 -8.64 -2.19 19.62
N GLN A 42 -7.69 -2.61 20.46
CA GLN A 42 -7.06 -1.76 21.48
C GLN A 42 -5.74 -1.11 21.02
N LYS A 43 -5.33 -1.34 19.76
CA LYS A 43 -4.12 -0.73 19.21
C LYS A 43 -4.49 0.21 18.09
N GLU A 44 -4.09 1.48 18.23
CA GLU A 44 -4.17 2.45 17.16
C GLU A 44 -2.97 2.22 16.22
N ILE A 45 -3.23 1.54 15.09
CA ILE A 45 -2.22 1.25 14.07
C ILE A 45 -2.49 2.13 12.88
N GLY A 46 -1.76 3.24 12.77
CA GLY A 46 -1.72 4.07 11.59
C GLY A 46 -0.65 3.57 10.62
N PHE A 47 -0.97 3.50 9.34
CA PHE A 47 0.03 3.27 8.30
C PHE A 47 -0.15 4.26 7.14
N SER A 48 0.93 4.43 6.38
CA SER A 48 0.90 5.11 5.08
C SER A 48 0.94 4.05 3.99
N SER A 49 0.32 4.33 2.86
CA SER A 49 0.36 3.46 1.68
C SER A 49 0.62 4.29 0.43
N GLY A 50 1.36 3.71 -0.51
CA GLY A 50 1.48 4.19 -1.88
C GLY A 50 0.97 3.08 -2.79
N ILE A 51 0.21 3.45 -3.83
CA ILE A 51 -0.36 2.49 -4.77
C ILE A 51 0.04 2.94 -6.17
N TYR A 52 0.55 2.01 -6.96
CA TYR A 52 0.86 2.24 -8.37
C TYR A 52 0.31 1.09 -9.22
N ALA A 53 -0.39 1.45 -10.30
CA ALA A 53 -0.84 0.48 -11.29
C ALA A 53 0.20 0.43 -12.41
N MET A 54 0.83 -0.74 -12.58
CA MET A 54 1.83 -0.97 -13.63
C MET A 54 1.24 -0.70 -15.01
N LYS A 55 1.99 0.01 -15.84
CA LYS A 55 1.66 0.25 -17.25
C LYS A 55 2.38 -0.75 -18.15
N GLU A 56 1.92 -0.82 -19.40
CA GLU A 56 2.66 -1.53 -20.44
C GLU A 56 4.08 -0.95 -20.56
N ASN A 57 5.09 -1.82 -20.49
CA ASN A 57 6.53 -1.53 -20.47
C ASN A 57 7.14 -1.12 -19.12
N ASP A 58 6.38 -1.03 -18.03
CA ASP A 58 6.97 -0.83 -16.71
C ASP A 58 7.69 -2.10 -16.26
N THR A 59 8.89 -1.96 -15.70
CA THR A 59 9.51 -3.04 -14.92
C THR A 59 8.90 -3.09 -13.53
N LEU A 60 9.07 -4.23 -12.83
CA LEU A 60 8.68 -4.31 -11.42
C LEU A 60 9.42 -3.27 -10.56
N HIS A 61 10.67 -2.93 -10.93
CA HIS A 61 11.45 -1.92 -10.24
C HIS A 61 10.87 -0.52 -10.42
N ASP A 62 10.42 -0.16 -11.62
CA ASP A 62 9.76 1.12 -11.89
C ASP A 62 8.46 1.25 -11.09
N ALA A 63 7.67 0.18 -11.07
CA ALA A 63 6.43 0.11 -10.32
C ALA A 63 6.64 0.25 -8.81
N TYR A 64 7.65 -0.45 -8.29
CA TYR A 64 8.06 -0.38 -6.89
C TYR A 64 8.47 1.04 -6.53
N LYS A 65 9.36 1.66 -7.32
CA LYS A 65 9.84 3.02 -7.09
C LYS A 65 8.71 4.04 -7.14
N ALA A 66 7.81 3.95 -8.13
CA ALA A 66 6.66 4.84 -8.25
C ALA A 66 5.67 4.68 -7.07
N SER A 67 5.50 3.46 -6.57
CA SER A 67 4.69 3.19 -5.38
C SER A 67 5.32 3.80 -4.12
N ASP A 68 6.64 3.71 -3.97
CA ASP A 68 7.39 4.27 -2.85
C ASP A 68 7.37 5.80 -2.83
N GLU A 69 7.56 6.45 -3.98
CA GLU A 69 7.44 7.91 -4.11
C GLU A 69 6.05 8.41 -3.68
N ARG A 70 4.98 7.69 -4.05
CA ARG A 70 3.61 8.00 -3.62
C ARG A 70 3.41 7.79 -2.11
N LEU A 71 4.01 6.73 -1.56
CA LEU A 71 4.00 6.48 -0.11
C LEU A 71 4.63 7.65 0.65
N TYR A 72 5.78 8.14 0.17
CA TYR A 72 6.49 9.27 0.76
C TYR A 72 5.65 10.55 0.75
N VAL A 73 5.05 10.91 -0.40
CA VAL A 73 4.14 12.06 -0.51
C VAL A 73 2.95 11.92 0.44
N ASN A 74 2.33 10.74 0.53
CA ASN A 74 1.22 10.49 1.44
C ASN A 74 1.62 10.63 2.92
N LYS A 75 2.83 10.19 3.28
CA LYS A 75 3.39 10.35 4.63
C LYS A 75 3.60 11.82 4.97
N GLN A 76 4.14 12.62 4.04
CA GLN A 76 4.29 14.07 4.22
C GLN A 76 2.94 14.75 4.38
N ASN A 77 1.96 14.43 3.54
CA ASN A 77 0.61 15.01 3.59
C ASN A 77 -0.14 14.66 4.89
N LYS A 78 0.02 13.45 5.43
CA LYS A 78 -0.53 13.07 6.75
C LYS A 78 0.10 13.92 7.86
N ASN A 79 1.43 14.06 7.86
CA ASN A 79 2.13 14.85 8.89
C ASN A 79 1.87 16.36 8.79
N SER A 80 1.58 16.86 7.58
CA SER A 80 1.29 18.30 7.34
C SER A 80 -0.11 18.71 7.79
N ARG A 81 -1.00 17.74 8.06
CA ARG A 81 -2.39 17.96 8.51
C ARG A 81 -2.57 17.78 10.02
N SER A 82 -1.48 17.58 10.76
CA SER A 82 -1.45 17.53 12.23
C SER A 82 -1.07 18.87 12.84
#